data_AF-A0A8X8WK36-F1
#
_entry.id   AF-A0A8X8WK36-F1
#
_cell.length_a   1.000
_cell.length_b   1.000
_cell.length_c   1.000
_cell.angle_alpha   90.00
_cell.angle_beta   90.00
_cell.angle_gamma   90.00
#
_symmetry.space_group_name_H-M   'P 1'
#
loop_
_entity.id
_entity.type
_entity.pdbx_description
1 polymer ?
#
loop_
_entity_poly.entity_id
_entity_poly.type
_entity_poly.pdbx_seq_one_letter_code
_entity_poly.pdbx_strand_id
1 'polypeptide(L)'
;MELPVNKTIINIAILVSFALILIRILNDPVLQNTYNAAAVDHMNMSENEESSCDIFTGEWVPDPDAPYYTNKTCWAIHEHQNCMKHGRPDSNFLKWKWKPDGCDLPAFSPGQFLRMVRNKTMAFVGDSVGRNQMQSIICLLSKVSTI
;
A
#
# COMPACT_ATOMS: atom_id res chain seq x y z
N MET A 1 -40.93 -35.51 -21.22
CA MET A 1 -40.10 -36.68 -20.89
C MET A 1 -38.98 -36.16 -20.00
N GLU A 2 -39.21 -36.08 -18.70
CA GLU A 2 -38.20 -35.61 -17.74
C GLU A 2 -37.44 -36.84 -17.24
N LEU A 3 -36.14 -36.87 -17.47
CA LEU A 3 -35.25 -37.91 -16.91
C LEU A 3 -35.25 -37.78 -15.38
N PRO A 4 -35.39 -38.88 -14.61
CA PRO A 4 -35.34 -38.81 -13.16
C PRO A 4 -33.92 -38.48 -12.71
N VAL A 5 -33.68 -37.23 -12.33
CA VAL A 5 -32.37 -36.80 -11.82
C VAL A 5 -32.17 -37.41 -10.43
N ASN A 6 -31.18 -38.29 -10.31
CA ASN A 6 -30.87 -38.98 -9.07
C ASN A 6 -30.18 -38.01 -8.09
N LYS A 7 -30.85 -37.70 -6.97
CA LYS A 7 -30.36 -36.80 -5.91
C LYS A 7 -28.99 -37.22 -5.36
N THR A 8 -28.70 -38.52 -5.31
CA THR A 8 -27.41 -39.04 -4.88
C THR A 8 -26.28 -38.64 -5.85
N ILE A 9 -26.56 -38.65 -7.15
CA ILE A 9 -25.59 -38.24 -8.18
C ILE A 9 -25.30 -36.74 -8.09
N ILE A 10 -26.33 -35.91 -7.85
CA ILE A 10 -26.16 -34.46 -7.65
C ILE A 10 -25.27 -34.18 -6.43
N ASN A 11 -25.53 -34.83 -5.29
CA ASN A 11 -24.76 -34.61 -4.07
C ASN A 11 -23.30 -35.02 -4.24
N ILE A 12 -23.04 -36.14 -4.93
CA ILE A 12 -21.67 -36.56 -5.26
C ILE A 12 -20.99 -35.52 -6.15
N ALA A 13 -21.67 -35.01 -7.18
CA ALA A 13 -21.10 -34.00 -8.07
C ALA A 13 -20.74 -32.68 -7.33
N ILE A 14 -21.58 -32.25 -6.38
CA ILE A 14 -21.31 -31.06 -5.55
C ILE A 14 -20.10 -31.28 -4.66
N LEU A 15 -20.01 -32.43 -3.97
CA LEU A 15 -18.87 -32.75 -3.10
C LEU A 15 -17.57 -32.83 -3.87
N VAL A 16 -17.58 -33.45 -5.06
CA VAL A 16 -16.41 -33.52 -5.95
C VAL A 16 -16.00 -32.13 -6.42
N SER A 17 -16.97 -31.30 -6.83
CA SER A 17 -16.69 -29.93 -7.27
C SER A 17 -16.09 -29.08 -6.16
N PHE A 18 -16.64 -29.17 -4.94
CA PHE A 18 -16.11 -28.47 -3.78
C PHE A 18 -14.69 -28.94 -3.41
N ALA A 19 -14.44 -30.25 -3.41
CA ALA A 19 -13.11 -30.81 -3.17
C ALA A 19 -12.08 -30.34 -4.21
N LEU A 20 -12.46 -30.29 -5.50
CA LEU A 20 -11.58 -29.77 -6.56
C LEU A 20 -11.28 -28.28 -6.38
N ILE A 21 -12.28 -27.48 -6.00
CA ILE A 21 -12.08 -26.06 -5.70
C ILE A 21 -11.12 -25.88 -4.52
N LEU A 22 -11.28 -26.64 -3.43
CA LEU A 22 -10.38 -26.59 -2.29
C LEU A 22 -8.94 -26.97 -2.67
N ILE A 23 -8.75 -28.02 -3.47
CA ILE A 23 -7.42 -28.44 -3.94
C ILE A 23 -6.77 -27.35 -4.80
N ARG A 24 -7.56 -26.60 -5.60
CA ARG A 24 -7.05 -25.48 -6.39
C ARG A 24 -6.64 -24.30 -5.51
N ILE A 25 -7.44 -23.97 -4.49
CA ILE A 25 -7.13 -22.90 -3.54
C ILE A 25 -5.87 -23.22 -2.73
N LEU A 26 -5.75 -24.46 -2.23
CA LEU A 26 -4.59 -24.86 -1.40
C LEU A 26 -3.29 -24.94 -2.19
N ASN A 27 -3.36 -25.20 -3.50
CA ASN A 27 -2.19 -25.21 -4.38
C ASN A 27 -2.00 -23.87 -5.13
N ASP A 28 -2.75 -22.83 -4.77
CA ASP A 28 -2.60 -21.53 -5.42
C ASP A 28 -1.26 -20.90 -4.99
N PRO A 29 -0.37 -20.60 -5.94
CA PRO A 29 0.97 -20.09 -5.64
C PRO A 29 0.93 -18.74 -4.92
N VAL A 30 -0.14 -17.95 -5.05
CA VAL A 30 -0.30 -16.66 -4.35
C VAL A 30 -0.56 -16.90 -2.85
N LEU A 31 -1.40 -17.87 -2.50
CA LEU A 31 -1.66 -18.24 -1.11
C LEU A 31 -0.41 -18.86 -0.46
N GLN A 32 0.28 -19.76 -1.18
CA GLN A 32 1.51 -20.37 -0.70
C GLN A 32 2.61 -19.33 -0.44
N ASN A 33 2.79 -18.36 -1.36
CA ASN A 33 3.77 -17.28 -1.21
C ASN A 33 3.43 -16.33 -0.06
N THR A 34 2.15 -16.08 0.20
CA THR A 34 1.70 -15.23 1.33
C THR A 34 1.96 -15.92 2.67
N TYR A 35 1.70 -17.22 2.76
CA TYR A 35 2.03 -18.03 3.93
C TYR A 35 3.55 -18.07 4.19
N ASN A 36 4.36 -18.28 3.14
CA ASN A 36 5.81 -18.28 3.25
C ASN A 36 6.35 -16.89 3.62
N ALA A 37 5.78 -15.81 3.08
CA ALA A 37 6.16 -14.44 3.44
C ALA A 37 5.86 -14.13 4.91
N ALA A 38 4.70 -14.56 5.42
CA ALA A 38 4.35 -14.42 6.84
C ALA A 38 5.24 -15.28 7.75
N ALA A 39 5.67 -16.46 7.30
CA ALA A 39 6.60 -17.33 8.05
C ALA A 39 8.04 -16.80 8.06
N VAL A 40 8.48 -16.12 7.00
CA VAL A 40 9.84 -15.55 6.87
C VAL A 40 10.01 -14.29 7.74
N ASP A 41 8.94 -13.54 8.02
CA ASP A 41 9.00 -12.34 8.87
C ASP A 41 9.37 -12.65 10.34
N HIS A 42 9.18 -13.90 10.79
CA HIS A 42 9.45 -14.31 12.17
C HIS A 42 10.86 -14.87 12.43
N MET A 43 11.67 -15.10 11.40
CA MET A 43 13.02 -15.68 11.55
C MET A 43 14.03 -14.97 10.65
N ASN A 44 14.41 -13.74 11.02
CA ASN A 44 15.77 -13.18 10.92
C ASN A 44 15.77 -11.67 11.18
N MET A 45 15.42 -11.27 12.41
CA MET A 45 15.92 -10.01 12.94
C MET A 45 17.15 -10.34 13.78
N SER A 46 18.30 -10.49 13.11
CA SER A 46 19.58 -10.42 13.81
C SER A 46 19.69 -9.00 14.38
N GLU A 47 19.51 -8.88 15.69
CA GLU A 47 19.79 -7.69 16.48
C GLU A 47 21.24 -7.25 16.23
N ASN A 48 21.45 -6.40 15.24
CA ASN A 48 22.38 -5.29 15.45
C ASN A 48 21.60 -4.28 16.27
N GLU A 49 22.01 -4.05 17.52
CA GLU A 49 21.59 -2.91 18.34
C GLU A 49 22.12 -1.59 17.71
N GLU A 50 21.74 -1.30 16.46
CA GLU A 50 21.58 0.08 16.05
C GLU A 50 20.42 0.61 16.88
N SER A 51 20.68 1.62 17.71
CA SER A 51 19.67 2.31 18.51
C SER A 51 18.40 2.48 17.67
N SER A 52 17.36 1.72 17.97
CA SER A 52 16.16 1.68 17.15
C SER A 52 15.58 3.09 17.11
N CYS A 53 15.59 3.73 15.95
CA CYS A 53 14.98 5.05 15.84
C CYS A 53 13.46 4.90 15.95
N ASP A 54 12.88 5.41 17.04
CA ASP A 54 11.43 5.55 17.14
C ASP A 54 10.99 6.67 16.20
N ILE A 55 10.40 6.28 15.06
CA ILE A 55 9.90 7.22 14.04
C ILE A 55 8.55 7.86 14.41
N PHE A 56 7.91 7.43 15.50
CA PHE A 56 6.59 7.89 15.91
C PHE A 56 6.64 9.01 16.96
N THR A 57 7.78 9.22 17.61
CA THR A 57 8.02 10.31 18.58
C THR A 57 8.94 11.37 17.97
N GLY A 58 8.49 12.62 18.00
CA GLY A 58 9.21 13.75 17.40
C GLY A 58 8.35 14.99 17.28
N GLU A 59 8.73 15.86 16.35
CA GLU A 59 8.08 17.14 16.13
C GLU A 59 7.91 17.47 14.64
N TRP A 60 6.94 18.34 14.36
CA TRP A 60 6.83 18.97 13.05
C TRP A 60 7.79 20.14 12.99
N VAL A 61 8.66 20.16 11.97
CA VAL A 61 9.59 21.25 11.70
C VAL A 61 9.38 21.84 10.30
N PRO A 62 9.70 23.12 10.06
CA PRO A 62 9.63 23.70 8.73
C PRO A 62 10.52 22.96 7.73
N ASP A 63 10.00 22.73 6.52
CA ASP A 63 10.73 22.10 5.43
C ASP A 63 10.95 23.08 4.27
N PRO A 64 12.20 23.51 4.01
CA PRO A 64 12.51 24.39 2.88
C PRO A 64 12.34 23.69 1.51
N ASP A 65 12.38 22.36 1.45
CA ASP A 65 12.29 21.60 0.20
C ASP A 65 10.84 21.31 -0.23
N ALA A 66 9.88 21.63 0.63
CA ALA A 66 8.46 21.41 0.41
C ALA A 66 7.78 22.57 -0.36
N PRO A 67 6.65 22.34 -1.07
CA PRO A 67 5.90 21.09 -1.16
C PRO A 67 6.51 20.06 -2.11
N TYR A 68 6.37 18.78 -1.77
CA TYR A 68 6.81 17.70 -2.67
C TYR A 68 5.92 17.56 -3.91
N TYR A 69 4.64 17.92 -3.85
CA TYR A 69 3.75 17.98 -5.00
C TYR A 69 2.68 19.05 -4.78
N THR A 70 2.06 19.50 -5.87
CA THR A 70 0.98 20.49 -5.85
C THR A 70 -0.18 20.02 -6.72
N ASN A 71 -1.29 20.74 -6.68
CA ASN A 71 -2.42 20.55 -7.60
C ASN A 71 -2.06 20.75 -9.08
N LYS A 72 -0.91 21.35 -9.40
CA LYS A 72 -0.41 21.50 -10.77
C LYS A 72 0.49 20.34 -11.20
N THR A 73 1.18 19.71 -10.25
CA THR A 73 2.19 18.67 -10.55
C THR A 73 1.66 17.25 -10.34
N CYS A 74 0.49 17.08 -9.72
CA CYS A 74 -0.16 15.79 -9.54
C CYS A 74 -1.61 15.81 -9.99
N TRP A 75 -1.96 14.91 -10.91
CA TRP A 75 -3.32 14.71 -11.41
C TRP A 75 -4.19 13.83 -10.50
N ALA A 76 -3.58 13.04 -9.61
CA ALA A 76 -4.26 12.06 -8.76
C ALA A 76 -4.90 12.67 -7.50
N ILE A 77 -4.72 13.97 -7.24
CA ILE A 77 -5.37 14.66 -6.13
C ILE A 77 -6.88 14.71 -6.41
N HIS A 78 -7.68 14.07 -5.56
CA HIS A 78 -9.12 14.06 -5.73
C HIS A 78 -9.70 15.46 -5.51
N GLU A 79 -10.77 15.79 -6.22
CA GLU A 79 -11.41 17.11 -6.16
C GLU A 79 -11.71 17.56 -4.72
N HIS A 80 -12.40 16.76 -3.90
CA HIS A 80 -12.71 17.10 -2.51
C HIS A 80 -11.48 17.29 -1.59
N GLN A 81 -10.27 16.91 -2.01
CA GLN A 81 -9.02 17.10 -1.26
C GLN A 81 -8.16 18.25 -1.82
N ASN A 82 -8.55 18.84 -2.95
CA ASN A 82 -7.75 19.84 -3.63
C ASN A 82 -7.97 21.23 -3.02
N CYS A 83 -7.42 21.47 -1.83
CA CYS A 83 -7.60 22.73 -1.09
C CYS A 83 -7.19 23.96 -1.91
N MET A 84 -6.10 23.85 -2.68
CA MET A 84 -5.58 24.95 -3.50
C MET A 84 -6.54 25.29 -4.65
N LYS A 85 -7.16 24.27 -5.29
CA LYS A 85 -8.19 24.48 -6.33
C LYS A 85 -9.45 25.13 -5.73
N HIS A 86 -9.81 24.79 -4.49
CA HIS A 86 -11.02 25.27 -3.82
C HIS A 86 -10.81 26.54 -2.98
N GLY A 87 -9.79 27.33 -3.31
CA GLY A 87 -9.67 28.70 -2.79
C GLY A 87 -9.07 28.83 -1.40
N ARG A 88 -8.40 27.79 -0.88
CA ARG A 88 -7.59 27.97 0.34
C ARG A 88 -6.48 29.01 0.08
N PRO A 89 -6.42 30.11 0.84
CA PRO A 89 -5.52 31.23 0.53
C PRO A 89 -4.09 31.03 1.04
N ASP A 90 -3.89 30.24 2.09
CA ASP A 90 -2.58 29.96 2.69
C ASP A 90 -1.94 28.69 2.11
N SER A 91 -0.60 28.64 2.07
CA SER A 91 0.17 27.46 1.62
C SER A 91 1.14 26.93 2.68
N ASN A 92 1.21 27.57 3.86
CA ASN A 92 2.18 27.21 4.89
C ASN A 92 1.96 25.81 5.47
N PHE A 93 0.74 25.28 5.39
CA PHE A 93 0.42 23.90 5.80
C PHE A 93 1.17 22.84 4.98
N LEU A 94 1.68 23.19 3.78
CA LEU A 94 2.45 22.29 2.94
C LEU A 94 3.95 22.30 3.26
N LYS A 95 4.43 23.19 4.14
CA LYS A 95 5.86 23.45 4.39
C LYS A 95 6.37 22.82 5.67
N TRP A 96 5.83 21.66 6.03
CA TRP A 96 6.16 20.95 7.26
C TRP A 96 6.66 19.54 6.94
N LYS A 97 7.68 19.10 7.68
CA LYS A 97 8.13 17.71 7.71
C LYS A 97 8.13 17.19 9.14
N TRP A 98 7.87 15.90 9.28
CA TRP A 98 8.01 15.20 10.55
C TRP A 98 9.49 14.88 10.81
N LYS A 99 9.99 15.23 11.99
CA LYS A 99 11.36 14.94 12.42
C LYS A 99 11.33 14.11 13.71
N PRO A 100 11.69 12.82 13.66
CA PRO A 100 11.88 12.01 14.85
C PRO A 100 12.98 12.56 15.77
N ASP A 101 12.87 12.31 17.08
CA ASP A 101 13.86 12.80 18.05
C ASP A 101 15.22 12.11 17.93
N GLY A 102 15.20 10.82 17.56
CA GLY A 102 16.39 9.95 17.55
C GLY A 102 17.10 9.81 16.20
N CYS A 103 16.53 10.31 15.11
CA CYS A 103 17.14 10.21 13.79
C CYS A 103 16.55 11.18 12.75
N ASP A 104 17.27 11.35 11.64
CA ASP A 104 16.76 12.03 10.46
C ASP A 104 16.16 11.02 9.47
N LEU A 105 14.93 11.27 9.02
CA LEU A 105 14.30 10.46 7.98
C LEU A 105 14.89 10.80 6.61
N PRO A 106 15.21 9.79 5.76
CA PRO A 106 15.70 10.04 4.42
C PRO A 106 14.61 10.71 3.57
N ALA A 107 15.02 11.63 2.69
CA ALA A 107 14.11 12.22 1.71
C ALA A 107 13.49 11.13 0.81
N PHE A 108 12.19 11.25 0.53
CA PHE A 108 11.50 10.28 -0.31
C PHE A 108 12.08 10.29 -1.73
N SER A 109 12.57 9.14 -2.19
CA SER A 109 13.07 8.95 -3.55
C SER A 109 12.11 8.08 -4.36
N PRO A 110 11.37 8.67 -5.33
CA PRO A 110 10.44 7.92 -6.17
C PRO A 110 11.08 6.74 -6.91
N GLY A 111 12.30 6.94 -7.42
CA GLY A 111 13.04 5.90 -8.15
C GLY A 111 13.48 4.75 -7.25
N GLN A 112 13.88 5.02 -6.00
CA GLN A 112 14.21 3.96 -5.05
C GLN A 112 12.96 3.19 -4.62
N PHE A 113 11.86 3.90 -4.34
CA PHE A 113 10.58 3.27 -4.00
C PHE A 113 10.12 2.33 -5.11
N LEU A 114 10.07 2.79 -6.37
CA LEU A 114 9.68 1.97 -7.53
C LEU A 114 10.59 0.76 -7.75
N ARG A 115 11.87 0.86 -7.41
CA ARG A 115 12.80 -0.27 -7.46
C ARG A 115 12.48 -1.30 -6.38
N MET A 116 12.14 -0.86 -5.17
CA MET A 116 11.78 -1.73 -4.04
C MET A 116 10.48 -2.50 -4.28
N VAL A 117 9.51 -1.87 -4.93
CA VAL A 117 8.20 -2.47 -5.27
C VAL A 117 8.15 -3.07 -6.68
N ARG A 118 9.29 -3.16 -7.38
CA ARG A 118 9.35 -3.73 -8.74
C ARG A 118 8.85 -5.18 -8.72
N ASN A 119 8.00 -5.52 -9.69
CA ASN A 119 7.37 -6.85 -9.84
C ASN A 119 6.51 -7.26 -8.63
N LYS A 120 6.03 -6.30 -7.83
CA LYS A 120 5.11 -6.52 -6.72
C LYS A 120 3.83 -5.72 -6.95
N THR A 121 2.72 -6.22 -6.41
CA THR A 121 1.47 -5.48 -6.34
C THR A 121 1.30 -4.96 -4.92
N MET A 122 1.07 -3.66 -4.76
CA MET A 122 0.75 -3.03 -3.48
C MET A 122 -0.73 -2.66 -3.45
N ALA A 123 -1.42 -3.04 -2.39
CA ALA A 123 -2.83 -2.72 -2.18
C ALA A 123 -3.01 -1.98 -0.83
N PHE A 124 -3.84 -0.95 -0.84
CA PHE A 124 -4.26 -0.22 0.37
C PHE A 124 -5.64 -0.70 0.76
N VAL A 125 -5.77 -1.29 1.95
CA VAL A 125 -7.04 -1.79 2.48
C VAL A 125 -7.42 -0.96 3.70
N GLY A 126 -8.55 -0.27 3.62
CA GLY A 126 -8.99 0.62 4.68
C GLY A 126 -10.17 1.49 4.26
N ASP A 127 -10.37 2.58 5.00
CA ASP A 127 -11.42 3.56 4.75
C ASP A 127 -10.93 4.70 3.81
N SER A 128 -11.57 5.86 3.93
CA SER A 128 -11.18 7.05 3.20
C SER A 128 -9.75 7.50 3.50
N VAL A 129 -9.21 7.27 4.70
CA VAL A 129 -7.83 7.64 5.06
C VAL A 129 -6.81 6.78 4.30
N GLY A 130 -7.07 5.47 4.18
CA GLY A 130 -6.23 4.57 3.38
C GLY A 130 -6.18 4.98 1.90
N ARG A 131 -7.33 5.39 1.34
CA ARG A 131 -7.39 5.96 -0.02
C ARG A 131 -6.59 7.27 -0.13
N ASN A 132 -6.68 8.16 0.86
CA ASN A 132 -5.92 9.42 0.87
C ASN A 132 -4.39 9.17 0.86
N GLN A 133 -3.92 8.18 1.62
CA GLN A 133 -2.50 7.79 1.65
C GLN A 133 -2.04 7.25 0.29
N MET A 134 -2.83 6.35 -0.33
CA MET A 134 -2.56 5.81 -1.65
C MET A 134 -2.41 6.91 -2.71
N GLN A 135 -3.32 7.90 -2.71
CA GLN A 135 -3.29 9.03 -3.63
C GLN A 135 -2.06 9.93 -3.41
N SER A 136 -1.68 10.18 -2.15
CA SER A 136 -0.46 10.92 -1.80
C SER A 136 0.79 10.23 -2.36
N ILE A 137 0.89 8.91 -2.22
CA ILE A 137 2.01 8.14 -2.79
C ILE A 137 2.04 8.23 -4.31
N ILE A 138 0.90 8.13 -5.00
CA ILE A 138 0.86 8.32 -6.46
C ILE A 138 1.41 9.71 -6.85
N CYS A 139 1.06 10.76 -6.11
CA CYS A 139 1.58 12.11 -6.36
C CYS A 139 3.08 12.25 -6.11
N LEU A 140 3.62 11.57 -5.10
CA LEU A 140 5.07 11.54 -4.89
C LEU A 140 5.79 10.81 -6.03
N LEU A 141 5.17 9.75 -6.56
CA LEU A 141 5.72 8.94 -7.65
C LEU A 141 5.62 9.61 -9.03
N SER A 142 4.65 10.49 -9.25
CA SER A 142 4.43 11.13 -10.56
C SER A 142 5.61 12.01 -11.03
N LYS A 143 6.56 12.34 -10.16
CA LYS A 143 7.79 13.08 -10.52
C LYS A 143 8.70 12.35 -11.49
N VAL A 144 8.73 11.01 -11.44
CA VAL A 144 9.65 10.18 -12.26
C VAL A 144 8.91 9.36 -13.31
N SER A 145 7.60 9.21 -13.16
CA SER A 145 6.74 8.58 -14.16
C SER A 145 6.38 9.59 -15.24
N THR A 146 7.35 9.93 -16.09
CA THR A 146 7.06 10.49 -17.41
C THR A 146 6.56 9.32 -18.25
N ILE A 147 5.25 9.28 -18.48
CA ILE A 147 4.63 8.40 -19.47
C ILE A 147 4.92 8.96 -20.86
#